data_AF-A0A1V3KKJ0-F1
#
_entry.id   AF-A0A1V3KKJ0-F1
#
_cell.length_a   1.000
_cell.length_b   1.000
_cell.length_c   1.000
_cell.angle_alpha   90.00
_cell.angle_beta   90.00
_cell.angle_gamma   90.00
#
_symmetry.space_group_name_H-M   'P 1'
#
loop_
_entity.id
_entity.type
_entity.pdbx_description
1 polymer ?
#
loop_
_entity_poly.entity_id
_entity_poly.type
_entity_poly.pdbx_seq_one_letter_code
_entity_poly.pdbx_strand_id
1 'polypeptide(L)'
;MSDLNESFPSFNGMNRPAMVLGVPMVAALFILSFMVATGFLGAFLNWGFYSLILPALGAIYLLFLKIICEDDPNALAFIKWRLKAILIKQTQGNPVILLTSDSHKREVYNARRQFKKW
;
A
#
# COMPACT_ATOMS: atom_id res chain seq x y z
N MET A 1 2.22 -46.45 -13.77
CA MET A 1 3.23 -45.40 -14.04
C MET A 1 2.45 -44.11 -13.97
N SER A 2 2.43 -43.48 -12.80
CA SER A 2 1.51 -42.38 -12.46
C SER A 2 1.88 -41.11 -13.21
N ASP A 3 0.89 -40.48 -13.85
CA ASP A 3 1.00 -39.19 -14.52
C ASP A 3 1.49 -38.09 -13.56
N LEU A 4 2.79 -37.78 -13.60
CA LEU A 4 3.45 -36.75 -12.79
C LEU A 4 3.28 -35.32 -13.37
N ASN A 5 2.24 -35.09 -14.18
CA ASN A 5 1.98 -33.80 -14.84
C ASN A 5 0.57 -33.25 -14.53
N GLU A 6 0.02 -33.56 -13.36
CA GLU A 6 -1.14 -32.82 -12.85
C GLU A 6 -0.68 -31.43 -12.37
N SER A 7 -0.63 -30.47 -13.29
CA SER A 7 -0.45 -29.06 -12.96
C SER A 7 -1.73 -28.53 -12.30
N PHE A 8 -1.82 -28.64 -10.98
CA PHE A 8 -2.85 -27.94 -10.23
C PHE A 8 -2.73 -26.43 -10.47
N PRO A 9 -3.83 -25.72 -10.76
CA PRO A 9 -3.78 -24.26 -10.90
C PRO A 9 -3.34 -23.66 -9.56
N SER A 10 -2.07 -23.26 -9.47
CA SER A 10 -1.59 -22.58 -8.28
C SER A 10 -2.19 -21.18 -8.24
N PHE A 11 -2.95 -20.87 -7.19
CA PHE A 11 -3.53 -19.54 -6.96
C PHE A 11 -2.49 -18.44 -6.66
N ASN A 12 -1.19 -18.74 -6.84
CA ASN A 12 -0.08 -17.84 -6.56
C ASN A 12 -0.11 -16.57 -7.45
N GLY A 13 -0.75 -16.64 -8.61
CA GLY A 13 -0.99 -15.47 -9.47
C GLY A 13 -1.98 -14.46 -8.87
N MET A 14 -2.96 -14.90 -8.08
CA MET A 14 -3.96 -14.00 -7.48
C MET A 14 -3.39 -13.14 -6.34
N ASN A 15 -2.28 -13.58 -5.73
CA ASN A 15 -1.62 -12.82 -4.66
C ASN A 15 -0.78 -11.66 -5.21
N ARG A 16 -0.45 -11.67 -6.50
CA ARG A 16 0.36 -10.60 -7.11
C ARG A 16 -0.54 -9.44 -7.50
N PRO A 17 -0.22 -8.19 -7.11
CA PRO A 17 -0.96 -7.03 -7.57
C PRO A 17 -0.88 -6.92 -9.10
N ALA A 18 -1.96 -6.44 -9.70
CA ALA A 18 -2.01 -6.21 -11.14
C ALA A 18 -1.07 -5.06 -11.53
N MET A 19 -0.06 -5.36 -12.35
CA MET A 19 0.94 -4.41 -12.82
C MET A 19 0.95 -4.33 -14.34
N VAL A 20 1.22 -3.13 -14.87
CA VAL A 20 1.44 -2.89 -16.30
C VAL A 20 2.77 -2.17 -16.44
N LEU A 21 3.67 -2.69 -17.27
CA LEU A 21 5.01 -2.13 -17.50
C LEU A 21 5.81 -1.87 -16.20
N GLY A 22 5.64 -2.74 -15.20
CA GLY A 22 6.31 -2.62 -13.89
C GLY A 22 5.65 -1.62 -12.93
N VAL A 23 4.49 -1.03 -13.27
CA VAL A 23 3.78 -0.09 -12.41
C VAL A 23 2.45 -0.70 -11.92
N PRO A 24 2.11 -0.62 -10.62
CA PRO A 24 0.81 -1.06 -10.12
C PRO A 24 -0.34 -0.29 -10.77
N MET A 25 -1.31 -1.00 -11.36
CA MET A 25 -2.39 -0.37 -12.16
C MET A 25 -3.20 0.65 -11.37
N VAL A 26 -3.54 0.34 -10.12
CA VAL A 26 -4.35 1.23 -9.28
C VAL A 26 -3.61 2.55 -9.04
N ALA A 27 -2.30 2.48 -8.76
CA ALA A 27 -1.49 3.68 -8.58
C ALA A 27 -1.39 4.47 -9.89
N ALA A 28 -1.11 3.78 -11.01
CA ALA A 28 -1.04 4.41 -12.33
C ALA A 28 -2.32 5.17 -12.68
N LEU A 29 -3.49 4.57 -12.44
CA LEU A 29 -4.79 5.17 -12.73
C LEU A 29 -5.00 6.49 -12.00
N PHE A 30 -4.76 6.52 -10.68
CA PHE A 30 -4.91 7.74 -9.90
C PHE A 30 -3.90 8.82 -10.30
N ILE A 31 -2.64 8.45 -10.55
CA ILE A 31 -1.60 9.43 -10.88
C ILE A 31 -1.83 10.00 -12.27
N LEU A 32 -2.16 9.18 -13.27
CA LEU A 32 -2.50 9.67 -14.60
C LEU A 32 -3.74 10.57 -14.58
N SER A 33 -4.77 10.20 -13.81
CA SER A 33 -5.96 11.05 -13.63
C SER A 33 -5.60 12.39 -12.99
N PHE A 34 -4.71 12.38 -11.99
CA PHE A 34 -4.18 13.59 -11.36
C PHE A 34 -3.36 14.45 -12.33
N MET A 35 -2.50 13.85 -13.14
CA MET A 35 -1.71 14.56 -14.16
C MET A 35 -2.61 15.26 -15.18
N VAL A 36 -3.65 14.56 -15.66
CA VAL A 36 -4.63 15.13 -16.59
C VAL A 36 -5.39 16.27 -15.92
N ALA A 37 -5.97 16.05 -14.74
CA ALA A 37 -6.76 17.06 -14.04
C ALA A 37 -5.95 18.34 -13.73
N THR A 38 -4.72 18.19 -13.26
CA THR A 38 -3.84 19.32 -12.93
C THR A 38 -3.32 20.05 -14.16
N GLY A 39 -2.99 19.33 -15.24
CA GLY A 39 -2.62 19.93 -16.52
C GLY A 39 -3.77 20.76 -17.11
N PHE A 40 -4.99 20.22 -17.12
CA PHE A 40 -6.18 20.94 -17.58
C PHE A 40 -6.50 22.15 -16.69
N LEU A 41 -6.40 22.01 -15.37
CA LEU A 41 -6.63 23.12 -14.44
C LEU A 41 -5.62 24.26 -14.65
N GLY A 42 -4.34 23.94 -14.82
CA GLY A 42 -3.31 24.94 -15.09
C GLY A 42 -3.47 25.62 -16.46
N ALA A 43 -3.95 24.89 -17.47
CA ALA A 43 -4.31 25.47 -18.77
C ALA A 43 -5.52 26.41 -18.65
N PHE A 44 -6.56 26.01 -17.93
CA PHE A 44 -7.76 26.83 -17.67
C PHE A 44 -7.42 28.14 -16.94
N LEU A 45 -6.47 28.10 -16.00
CA LEU A 45 -5.97 29.26 -15.27
C LEU A 45 -4.96 30.12 -16.05
N ASN A 46 -4.67 29.79 -17.32
CA ASN A 46 -3.69 30.47 -18.16
C ASN A 46 -2.27 30.57 -17.53
N TRP A 47 -1.88 29.57 -16.73
CA TRP A 47 -0.55 29.52 -16.12
C TRP A 47 0.58 29.12 -17.08
N GLY A 48 0.25 28.81 -18.35
CA GLY A 48 1.24 28.47 -19.38
C GLY A 48 2.12 27.29 -18.96
N PHE A 49 3.45 27.46 -19.05
CA PHE A 49 4.42 26.40 -18.73
C PHE A 49 4.35 25.92 -17.27
N TYR A 50 3.97 26.78 -16.33
CA TYR A 50 3.86 26.40 -14.91
C TYR A 50 2.79 25.33 -14.65
N SER A 51 1.82 25.18 -15.56
CA SER A 51 0.81 24.11 -15.50
C SER A 51 1.40 22.69 -15.56
N LEU A 52 2.61 22.54 -16.11
CA LEU A 52 3.27 21.24 -16.30
C LEU A 52 4.03 20.76 -15.05
N ILE A 53 4.22 21.60 -14.04
CA ILE A 53 4.97 21.25 -12.84
C ILE A 53 4.31 20.08 -12.10
N LEU A 54 3.00 20.15 -11.88
CA LEU A 54 2.25 19.09 -11.18
C LEU A 54 2.19 17.78 -12.00
N PRO A 55 1.88 17.81 -13.31
CA PRO A 55 1.99 16.64 -14.17
C PRO A 55 3.39 16.02 -14.18
N ALA A 56 4.44 16.84 -14.24
CA ALA A 56 5.83 16.35 -14.24
C ALA A 56 6.18 15.64 -12.93
N LEU A 57 5.74 16.17 -11.78
CA LEU A 57 5.88 15.48 -10.48
C LEU A 57 5.17 14.12 -10.47
N GLY A 58 3.98 14.04 -11.08
CA GLY A 58 3.26 12.77 -11.26
C GLY A 58 4.06 11.77 -12.11
N ALA A 59 4.67 12.21 -13.20
CA ALA A 59 5.51 11.37 -14.06
C ALA A 59 6.76 10.86 -13.32
N ILE A 60 7.45 11.72 -12.56
CA ILE A 60 8.60 11.32 -11.72
C ILE A 60 8.16 10.27 -10.69
N TYR A 61 7.00 10.45 -10.07
CA TYR A 61 6.47 9.49 -9.11
C TYR A 61 6.14 8.13 -9.75
N LEU A 62 5.62 8.10 -10.97
CA LEU A 62 5.42 6.85 -11.72
C LEU A 62 6.73 6.13 -12.04
N LEU A 63 7.77 6.88 -12.42
CA LEU A 63 9.11 6.30 -12.64
C LEU A 63 9.69 5.72 -11.35
N PHE A 64 9.51 6.41 -10.23
CA PHE A 64 9.91 5.91 -8.93
C PHE A 64 9.19 4.59 -8.57
N LEU A 65 7.87 4.52 -8.79
CA LEU A 65 7.11 3.27 -8.58
C LEU A 65 7.59 2.15 -9.51
N LYS A 66 7.91 2.47 -10.77
CA LYS A 66 8.44 1.49 -11.72
C LYS A 66 9.74 0.87 -11.20
N ILE A 67 10.69 1.68 -10.74
CA ILE A 67 11.98 1.21 -10.21
C ILE A 67 11.77 0.29 -8.99
N ILE A 68 10.87 0.65 -8.08
CA ILE A 68 10.62 -0.15 -6.87
C ILE A 68 9.93 -1.48 -7.18
N CYS A 69 8.99 -1.48 -8.14
CA CYS A 69 8.19 -2.64 -8.49
C CYS A 69 8.82 -3.51 -9.59
N GLU A 70 9.99 -3.14 -10.13
CA GLU A 70 10.73 -3.90 -11.12
C GLU A 70 11.25 -5.23 -10.55
N ASP A 71 11.78 -5.20 -9.32
CA ASP A 71 12.36 -6.38 -8.66
C ASP A 71 11.30 -7.29 -8.02
N ASP A 72 10.27 -6.72 -7.40
CA ASP A 72 9.19 -7.48 -6.73
C ASP A 72 7.83 -6.78 -6.87
N PRO A 73 6.80 -7.46 -7.44
CA PRO A 73 5.43 -6.95 -7.47
C PRO A 73 4.89 -6.53 -6.10
N ASN A 74 5.33 -7.21 -5.03
CA ASN A 74 4.85 -7.00 -3.67
C ASN A 74 5.66 -5.97 -2.87
N ALA A 75 6.68 -5.35 -3.47
CA ALA A 75 7.55 -4.37 -2.80
C ALA A 75 6.74 -3.25 -2.12
N LEU A 76 5.69 -2.76 -2.78
CA LEU A 76 4.84 -1.69 -2.25
C LEU A 76 4.07 -2.11 -0.99
N ALA A 77 3.59 -3.36 -0.95
CA ALA A 77 2.94 -3.92 0.23
C ALA A 77 3.94 -4.03 1.39
N PHE A 78 5.16 -4.50 1.11
CA PHE A 78 6.22 -4.59 2.11
C PHE A 78 6.59 -3.22 2.69
N ILE A 79 6.73 -2.19 1.85
CA ILE A 79 6.95 -0.81 2.29
C ILE A 79 5.81 -0.32 3.19
N LYS A 80 4.55 -0.57 2.80
CA LYS A 80 3.38 -0.22 3.62
C LYS A 80 3.43 -0.90 5.00
N TRP A 81 3.80 -2.18 5.06
CA TRP A 81 3.94 -2.90 6.33
C TRP A 81 5.08 -2.37 7.17
N ARG A 82 6.23 -2.04 6.57
CA ARG A 82 7.36 -1.43 7.27
C ARG A 82 7.01 -0.05 7.84
N LEU A 83 6.32 0.79 7.08
CA LEU A 83 5.84 2.09 7.56
C LEU A 83 4.87 1.93 8.73
N LYS A 84 3.90 1.01 8.63
CA LYS A 84 3.00 0.69 9.74
C LYS A 84 3.76 0.20 10.97
N ALA A 85 4.75 -0.66 10.79
CA ALA A 85 5.59 -1.15 11.88
C ALA A 85 6.36 -0.01 12.56
N ILE A 86 6.94 0.92 11.80
CA ILE A 86 7.64 2.10 12.34
C ILE A 86 6.68 2.99 13.14
N LEU A 87 5.48 3.26 12.60
CA LEU A 87 4.47 4.05 13.28
C LEU A 87 4.04 3.39 14.60
N ILE A 88 3.84 2.08 14.62
CA ILE A 88 3.48 1.35 15.84
C ILE A 88 4.62 1.44 16.86
N LYS A 89 5.87 1.20 16.45
CA LYS A 89 7.04 1.34 17.34
C LYS A 89 7.14 2.73 17.94
N GLN A 90 6.90 3.77 17.13
CA GLN A 90 6.91 5.15 17.59
C GLN A 90 5.78 5.42 18.60
N THR A 91 4.57 4.90 18.38
CA THR A 91 3.47 5.03 19.34
C THR A 91 3.69 4.27 20.64
N GLN A 92 4.38 3.14 20.59
CA GLN A 92 4.67 2.31 21.76
C GLN A 92 5.91 2.78 22.53
N GLY A 93 6.79 3.56 21.91
CA GLY A 93 8.07 3.98 22.49
C GLY A 93 9.02 2.80 22.77
N ASN A 94 8.78 1.63 22.17
CA ASN A 94 9.51 0.40 22.42
C ASN A 94 10.23 -0.07 21.13
N PRO A 95 11.48 -0.56 21.20
CA PRO A 95 12.18 -1.14 20.05
C PRO A 95 11.50 -2.39 19.45
N VAL A 96 10.69 -3.10 20.23
CA VAL A 96 9.95 -4.32 19.84
C VAL A 96 8.48 -4.01 19.59
N ILE A 97 7.92 -4.58 18.52
CA ILE A 97 6.48 -4.43 18.22
C ILE A 97 5.70 -5.32 19.18
N LEU A 98 5.00 -4.72 20.12
CA LEU A 98 4.08 -5.43 21.01
C LEU A 98 2.74 -5.58 20.30
N LEU A 99 2.49 -6.78 19.76
CA LEU A 99 1.17 -7.17 19.25
C LEU A 99 0.32 -7.77 20.38
N THR A 100 0.44 -7.24 21.59
CA THR A 100 -0.37 -7.72 22.69
C THR A 100 -1.81 -7.25 22.51
N SER A 101 -2.74 -8.14 22.82
CA SER A 101 -4.15 -7.83 23.01
C SER A 101 -4.39 -7.04 24.32
N ASP A 102 -3.34 -6.62 25.02
CA ASP A 102 -3.42 -5.95 26.30
C ASP A 102 -3.76 -4.48 26.11
N SER A 103 -5.01 -4.24 25.73
CA SER A 103 -5.63 -2.93 25.83
C SER A 103 -6.24 -2.86 27.23
N HIS A 104 -5.95 -1.78 27.96
CA HIS A 104 -6.57 -1.48 29.26
C HIS A 104 -8.12 -1.63 29.21
N LYS A 105 -8.76 -1.32 28.07
CA LYS A 105 -10.21 -1.53 27.88
C LYS A 105 -10.63 -3.02 27.94
N ARG A 106 -9.77 -3.91 27.46
CA ARG A 106 -10.00 -5.36 27.35
C ARG A 106 -9.69 -6.05 28.69
N GLU A 107 -8.68 -5.57 29.41
CA GLU A 107 -8.44 -5.93 30.82
C GLU A 107 -9.66 -5.59 31.69
N VAL A 108 -10.17 -4.35 31.59
CA VAL A 108 -11.39 -3.92 32.29
C VAL A 108 -12.62 -4.74 31.87
N TYR A 109 -12.76 -5.08 30.59
CA TYR A 109 -13.84 -5.95 30.11
C TYR A 109 -13.76 -7.36 30.70
N ASN A 110 -12.57 -7.97 30.70
CA ASN A 110 -12.34 -9.31 31.24
C ASN A 110 -12.57 -9.35 32.76
N ALA A 111 -12.10 -8.33 33.49
CA ALA A 111 -12.37 -8.17 34.92
C ALA A 111 -13.87 -8.11 35.18
N ARG A 112 -14.62 -7.27 34.44
CA ARG A 112 -16.09 -7.16 34.58
C ARG A 112 -16.82 -8.45 34.23
N ARG A 113 -16.31 -9.26 33.30
CA ARG A 113 -16.89 -10.56 32.95
C ARG A 113 -16.86 -11.55 34.12
N GLN A 114 -15.81 -11.52 34.94
CA GLN A 114 -15.73 -12.42 36.10
C GLN A 114 -16.71 -12.07 37.22
N PHE A 115 -17.07 -10.79 37.36
CA PHE A 115 -18.05 -10.33 38.35
C PHE A 115 -19.50 -10.46 37.87
N LYS A 116 -19.73 -10.71 36.58
CA LYS A 116 -21.05 -11.05 36.03
C LYS A 116 -21.33 -12.54 36.25
N LYS A 117 -21.36 -12.98 37.51
CA LYS A 117 -21.99 -14.25 37.88
C LYS A 117 -23.51 -14.07 37.78
N TRP A 118 -24.16 -15.12 37.28
CA TRP A 118 -25.60 -15.20 37.01
C TRP A 118 -26.46 -14.67 38.16
#